data_AF-A0A7W0R8W2-F1
#
_entry.id   AF-A0A7W0R8W2-F1
#
_cell.length_a   1.000
_cell.length_b   1.000
_cell.length_c   1.000
_cell.angle_alpha   90.00
_cell.angle_beta   90.00
_cell.angle_gamma   90.00
#
_symmetry.space_group_name_H-M   'P 1'
#
loop_
_entity.id
_entity.type
_entity.pdbx_description
1 polymer ?
#
loop_
_entity_poly.entity_id
_entity_poly.type
_entity_poly.pdbx_seq_one_letter_code
_entity_poly.pdbx_strand_id
1 'polypeptide(L)'
;RMLRTRAADVVLGPSLDGGYVLIALRGPVDALFHNVSWSTAVVLEQTRDRARSLGLTVGVLDAWYDVDDADTLRRAAEESNGSRVAMWWRSHPGERL
;
A
#
# COMPACT_ATOMS: atom_id res chain seq x y z
N ARG A 1 -8.78 -0.52 12.34
CA ARG A 1 -7.53 -0.79 13.08
C ARG A 1 -6.62 0.42 12.91
N MET A 2 -6.30 1.18 13.97
CA MET A 2 -5.37 2.32 13.85
C MET A 2 -3.93 1.78 13.67
N LEU A 3 -3.22 2.27 12.67
CA LEU A 3 -1.81 1.95 12.40
C LEU A 3 -0.94 2.75 13.38
N ARG A 4 -0.43 2.12 14.44
CA ARG A 4 0.49 2.75 15.39
C ARG A 4 1.77 1.93 15.51
N THR A 5 2.83 2.39 14.86
CA THR A 5 4.21 2.00 15.17
C THR A 5 4.92 3.24 15.72
N ARG A 6 4.80 3.48 17.03
CA ARG A 6 5.37 4.70 17.66
C ARG A 6 6.90 4.81 17.52
N ALA A 7 7.57 3.72 17.14
CA ALA A 7 9.02 3.58 17.18
C ALA A 7 9.74 3.59 15.81
N ALA A 8 9.04 3.76 14.68
CA ALA A 8 9.68 3.73 13.35
C ALA A 8 9.76 5.12 12.70
N ASP A 9 10.78 5.39 11.90
CA ASP A 9 10.92 6.60 11.09
C ASP A 9 10.20 6.47 9.74
N VAL A 10 10.15 5.23 9.23
CA VAL A 10 9.41 4.84 8.03
C VAL A 10 8.50 3.66 8.36
N VAL A 11 7.25 3.72 7.93
CA VAL A 11 6.30 2.59 8.04
C VAL A 11 5.84 2.21 6.64
N LEU A 12 5.96 0.94 6.29
CA LEU A 12 5.56 0.41 4.99
C LEU A 12 4.40 -0.58 5.17
N GLY A 13 3.33 -0.40 4.40
CA GLY A 13 2.28 -1.39 4.19
C GLY A 13 2.49 -2.07 2.85
N PRO A 14 3.08 -3.29 2.81
CA PRO A 14 3.37 -3.98 1.55
C PRO A 14 2.13 -4.16 0.69
N SER A 15 2.28 -3.98 -0.63
CA SER A 15 1.32 -4.51 -1.60
C SER A 15 1.69 -5.97 -1.92
N LEU A 16 0.73 -6.76 -2.38
CA LEU A 16 0.97 -8.14 -2.81
C LEU A 16 1.75 -8.21 -4.13
N ASP A 17 1.80 -7.13 -4.90
CA ASP A 17 2.50 -7.04 -6.19
C ASP A 17 4.00 -6.69 -6.08
N GLY A 18 4.49 -6.42 -4.85
CA GLY A 18 5.88 -6.05 -4.56
C GLY A 18 6.11 -4.54 -4.33
N GLY A 19 5.07 -3.72 -4.45
CA GLY A 19 5.06 -2.33 -4.01
C GLY A 19 4.64 -2.13 -2.54
N TYR A 20 4.06 -0.97 -2.27
CA TYR A 20 3.41 -0.68 -0.99
C TYR A 20 2.11 0.11 -1.22
N VAL A 21 1.03 -0.32 -0.57
CA VAL A 21 -0.25 0.42 -0.54
C VAL A 21 -0.21 1.60 0.44
N LEU A 22 0.81 1.63 1.31
CA LEU A 22 0.99 2.69 2.30
C LEU A 22 2.46 2.92 2.60
N ILE A 23 2.83 4.20 2.69
CA ILE A 23 4.06 4.65 3.33
C ILE A 23 3.73 5.80 4.30
N ALA A 24 4.33 5.78 5.48
CA ALA A 24 4.28 6.89 6.43
C ALA A 24 5.68 7.25 6.92
N LEU A 25 5.95 8.55 7.02
CA LEU A 25 7.25 9.10 7.42
C LEU A 25 7.08 9.95 8.69
N ARG A 26 8.04 9.86 9.62
CA ARG A 26 8.11 10.72 10.80
C ARG A 26 8.44 12.17 10.45
N GLY A 27 9.17 12.38 9.37
CA GLY A 27 9.52 13.68 8.81
C GLY A 27 9.91 13.55 7.33
N PRO A 28 10.14 14.66 6.62
CA PRO A 28 10.53 14.64 5.22
C PRO A 28 11.87 13.92 5.02
N VAL A 29 11.93 12.99 4.06
CA VAL A 29 13.16 12.30 3.67
C VAL A 29 13.15 12.03 2.16
N ASP A 30 13.39 13.07 1.36
CA ASP A 30 13.31 13.00 -0.11
C ASP A 30 14.22 11.92 -0.71
N ALA A 31 15.42 11.75 -0.12
CA ALA A 31 16.40 10.74 -0.53
C ALA A 31 15.86 9.29 -0.47
N LEU A 32 14.77 9.03 0.25
CA LEU A 32 14.11 7.74 0.30
C LEU A 32 13.51 7.35 -1.06
N PHE A 33 13.10 8.34 -1.86
CA PHE A 33 12.38 8.16 -3.13
C PHE A 33 13.28 8.27 -4.37
N HIS A 34 14.56 8.58 -4.21
CA HIS A 34 15.49 8.73 -5.33
C HIS A 34 15.89 7.36 -5.90
N ASN A 35 15.95 7.23 -7.23
CA ASN A 35 16.38 6.01 -7.94
C ASN A 35 15.54 4.76 -7.60
N VAL A 36 14.24 4.94 -7.33
CA VAL A 36 13.29 3.84 -7.18
C VAL A 36 12.78 3.46 -8.56
N SER A 37 12.79 2.16 -8.87
CA SER A 37 12.23 1.58 -10.08
C SER A 37 10.71 1.47 -9.93
N TRP A 38 10.01 2.60 -10.01
CA TRP A 38 8.56 2.66 -9.84
C TRP A 38 7.82 1.71 -10.79
N SER A 39 6.63 1.27 -10.37
CA SER A 39 5.78 0.33 -11.11
C SER A 39 6.45 -1.04 -11.35
N THR A 40 7.27 -1.50 -10.40
CA THR A 40 7.88 -2.84 -10.43
C THR A 40 7.74 -3.55 -9.09
N ALA A 41 7.86 -4.88 -9.11
CA ALA A 41 7.77 -5.71 -7.90
C ALA A 41 8.94 -5.52 -6.90
N VAL A 42 9.96 -4.72 -7.25
CA VAL A 42 11.12 -4.47 -6.38
C VAL A 42 11.04 -3.15 -5.62
N VAL A 43 9.96 -2.37 -5.79
CA VAL A 43 9.81 -1.06 -5.13
C VAL A 43 9.92 -1.17 -3.62
N LEU A 44 9.23 -2.13 -2.99
CA LEU A 44 9.28 -2.31 -1.54
C LEU A 44 10.69 -2.61 -1.04
N GLU A 45 11.41 -3.49 -1.72
CA GLU A 45 12.77 -3.88 -1.36
C GLU A 45 13.72 -2.68 -1.50
N GLN A 46 13.68 -1.98 -2.64
CA GLN A 46 14.49 -0.80 -2.89
C GLN A 46 14.26 0.30 -1.84
N THR A 47 13.00 0.54 -1.45
CA THR A 47 12.68 1.52 -0.40
C THR A 47 13.20 1.08 0.97
N ARG A 48 13.10 -0.20 1.33
CA ARG A 48 13.65 -0.72 2.60
C ARG A 48 15.16 -0.59 2.66
N ASP A 49 15.85 -0.93 1.58
CA ASP A 49 17.31 -0.86 1.52
C ASP A 49 17.79 0.58 1.53
N ARG A 50 17.08 1.49 0.85
CA ARG A 50 17.36 2.92 0.95
C ARG A 50 17.15 3.43 2.38
N ALA A 51 16.04 3.10 3.03
CA ALA A 51 15.81 3.50 4.42
C ALA A 51 16.93 3.03 5.35
N ARG A 52 17.36 1.77 5.22
CA ARG A 52 18.49 1.22 5.98
C ARG A 52 19.79 1.97 5.71
N SER A 53 20.11 2.28 4.45
CA SER A 53 21.32 3.04 4.09
C SER A 53 21.33 4.47 4.66
N LEU A 54 20.15 5.05 4.90
CA LEU A 54 19.97 6.36 5.51
C LEU A 54 19.92 6.30 7.05
N GLY A 55 20.11 5.12 7.66
CA GLY A 55 20.06 4.93 9.11
C GLY A 55 18.66 5.02 9.72
N LEU A 56 17.60 4.89 8.92
CA LEU A 56 16.22 5.01 9.38
C LEU A 56 15.70 3.69 9.94
N THR A 57 14.89 3.78 10.99
CA THR A 57 14.14 2.62 11.50
C THR A 57 12.90 2.35 10.65
N VAL A 58 12.68 1.08 10.28
CA VAL A 58 11.57 0.67 9.41
C VAL A 58 10.59 -0.23 10.16
N GLY A 59 9.34 0.18 10.23
CA GLY A 59 8.20 -0.66 10.62
C GLY A 59 7.51 -1.23 9.39
N VAL A 60 7.06 -2.49 9.46
CA VAL A 60 6.32 -3.14 8.38
C VAL A 60 4.98 -3.60 8.91
N LEU A 61 3.90 -3.27 8.20
CA LEU A 61 2.54 -3.69 8.51
C LEU A 61 2.20 -5.00 7.81
N ASP A 62 1.04 -5.56 8.14
CA ASP A 62 0.46 -6.68 7.38
C ASP A 62 0.28 -6.25 5.91
N ALA A 63 0.64 -7.13 4.97
CA ALA A 63 0.47 -6.87 3.55
C ALA A 63 -1.00 -6.76 3.16
N TRP A 64 -1.29 -5.99 2.11
CA TRP A 64 -2.62 -5.85 1.54
C TRP A 64 -2.56 -5.82 0.01
N TYR A 65 -3.70 -5.89 -0.67
CA TYR A 65 -3.78 -5.80 -2.12
C TYR A 65 -4.15 -4.37 -2.53
N ASP A 66 -3.63 -3.93 -3.68
CA ASP A 66 -4.13 -2.81 -4.45
C ASP A 66 -5.36 -3.21 -5.27
N VAL A 67 -6.14 -2.20 -5.66
CA VAL A 67 -7.35 -2.38 -6.47
C VAL A 67 -7.07 -1.86 -7.87
N ASP A 68 -6.54 -2.73 -8.72
CA ASP A 68 -6.11 -2.39 -10.08
C ASP A 68 -6.88 -3.13 -11.18
N ASP A 69 -7.62 -4.18 -10.83
CA ASP A 69 -8.36 -5.02 -11.76
C ASP A 69 -9.78 -5.36 -11.28
N ALA A 70 -10.53 -6.04 -12.14
CA ALA A 70 -11.90 -6.46 -11.86
C ALA A 70 -12.02 -7.32 -10.60
N ASP A 71 -11.07 -8.22 -10.40
CA ASP A 71 -11.10 -9.20 -9.32
C ASP A 71 -10.82 -8.54 -7.97
N THR A 72 -9.81 -7.69 -7.90
CA THR A 72 -9.47 -6.89 -6.72
C THR A 72 -10.55 -5.87 -6.39
N LEU A 73 -11.23 -5.29 -7.40
CA LEU A 73 -12.39 -4.42 -7.19
C LEU A 73 -13.58 -5.18 -6.61
N ARG A 74 -13.92 -6.33 -7.20
CA ARG A 74 -14.98 -7.21 -6.69
C ARG A 74 -14.71 -7.59 -5.23
N ARG A 75 -13.48 -8.01 -4.94
CA ARG A 75 -13.04 -8.36 -3.59
C ARG A 75 -13.19 -7.18 -2.62
N ALA A 76 -12.72 -5.99 -2.99
CA ALA A 76 -12.83 -4.80 -2.16
C ALA A 76 -14.29 -4.42 -1.86
N ALA A 77 -15.18 -4.55 -2.86
CA ALA A 77 -16.61 -4.31 -2.70
C ALA A 77 -17.29 -5.31 -1.76
N GLU A 78 -16.88 -6.59 -1.80
CA GLU A 78 -17.38 -7.65 -0.92
C GLU A 78 -16.89 -7.47 0.54
N GLU A 79 -15.60 -7.13 0.72
CA GLU A 79 -14.98 -6.96 2.05
C GLU A 79 -15.43 -5.67 2.76
N SER A 80 -15.80 -4.62 2.01
CA SER A 80 -16.08 -3.28 2.53
C SER A 80 -17.57 -2.94 2.56
N ASN A 81 -18.37 -3.70 3.31
CA ASN A 81 -19.82 -3.51 3.32
C ASN A 81 -20.24 -2.09 3.77
N GLY A 82 -21.13 -1.47 3.01
CA GLY A 82 -21.60 -0.09 3.24
C GLY A 82 -20.69 1.01 2.68
N SER A 83 -19.52 0.67 2.13
CA SER A 83 -18.68 1.63 1.41
C SER A 83 -19.36 2.12 0.11
N ARG A 84 -18.93 3.29 -0.39
CA ARG A 84 -19.40 3.80 -1.70
C ARG A 84 -19.08 2.83 -2.83
N VAL A 85 -17.93 2.16 -2.77
CA VAL A 85 -17.52 1.14 -3.74
C VAL A 85 -18.48 -0.05 -3.69
N ALA A 86 -18.77 -0.58 -2.50
CA ALA A 86 -19.71 -1.69 -2.33
C ALA A 86 -21.14 -1.33 -2.77
N MET A 87 -21.59 -0.10 -2.50
CA MET A 87 -22.90 0.38 -2.96
C MET A 87 -22.95 0.49 -4.49
N TRP A 88 -21.94 1.09 -5.12
CA TRP A 88 -21.85 1.21 -6.57
C TRP A 88 -21.81 -0.16 -7.24
N TRP A 89 -20.97 -1.08 -6.74
CA TRP A 89 -20.85 -2.45 -7.25
C TRP A 89 -22.19 -3.16 -7.25
N ARG A 90 -23.00 -3.00 -6.20
CA ARG A 90 -24.33 -3.60 -6.08
C ARG A 90 -25.36 -3.03 -7.05
N SER A 91 -25.32 -1.72 -7.30
CA SER A 91 -26.30 -1.06 -8.17
C SER A 91 -26.03 -1.19 -9.67
N HIS A 92 -24.84 -1.64 -10.08
CA HIS A 92 -24.46 -1.77 -11.50
C HIS A 92 -24.09 -3.21 -11.90
N PRO A 93 -25.03 -4.19 -11.82
CA PRO A 93 -24.72 -5.59 -12.10
C PRO A 93 -24.30 -5.87 -13.55
N GLY A 94 -24.70 -5.03 -14.51
CA GLY A 94 -24.34 -5.17 -15.93
C GLY A 94 -23.02 -4.51 -16.33
N GLU A 95 -22.38 -3.77 -15.42
CA GLU A 95 -21.06 -3.13 -15.62
C GLU A 95 -19.95 -3.85 -14.84
N ARG A 96 -20.28 -4.97 -14.20
CA ARG A 96 -19.30 -5.86 -13.57
C ARG A 96 -18.57 -6.58 -14.70
N LEU A 97 -17.26 -6.34 -14.80
CA LEU A 97 -16.34 -6.99 -15.73
C LEU A 97 -16.41 -8.52 -15.60
#